data_AF-A0A929XSL7-F1
#
_entry.id   AF-A0A929XSL7-F1
#
_cell.length_a   1.000
_cell.length_b   1.000
_cell.length_c   1.000
_cell.angle_alpha   90.00
_cell.angle_beta   90.00
_cell.angle_gamma   90.00
#
_symmetry.space_group_name_H-M   'P 1'
#
loop_
_entity.id
_entity.type
_entity.pdbx_description
1 polymer ?
#
loop_
_entity_poly.entity_id
_entity_poly.type
_entity_poly.pdbx_seq_one_letter_code
_entity_poly.pdbx_strand_id
1 'polypeptide(L)'
;MKAVEVLFPVFFMMFLGFLSRKYSWIKPEQNEGAKKIVFNILFPLLVYHVLAESKISESFVPQIIYVDALWIIIYIAGKLIVGKGGKYARISPFLLLTCEGGNVALPLYLSMVAKSNAVNILTFDVAGILINFGLLPILVTRELSEKADIRVLLKRIILSPFMLAVIFGIVSNMTGVQGHLMNSELGSVYTSTIEMVITPITGIILFTLGYELKMEKSLLLPLLKLGIIRICGCVVIIIGFFIFFPTYMADNIFKAGVLLYFMCPTGFPVPLQIKPLVKSEDEENFISAFISLFMITALVAYSVITLIYIK
;
A
#
# COMPACT_ATOMS: atom_id res chain seq x y z
N MET A 1 24.27 11.00 -9.81
CA MET A 1 23.35 12.15 -9.94
C MET A 1 21.90 11.71 -9.97
N LYS A 2 21.48 10.84 -10.91
CA LYS A 2 20.09 10.34 -10.99
C LYS A 2 19.52 9.74 -9.70
N ALA A 3 20.25 8.88 -8.99
CA ALA A 3 19.76 8.38 -7.69
C ALA A 3 19.52 9.50 -6.68
N VAL A 4 20.34 10.56 -6.67
CA VAL A 4 20.13 11.71 -5.78
C VAL A 4 18.91 12.54 -6.24
N GLU A 5 18.72 12.72 -7.54
CA GLU A 5 17.54 13.40 -8.12
C GLU A 5 16.22 12.70 -7.78
N VAL A 6 16.25 11.37 -7.60
CA VAL A 6 15.10 10.56 -7.17
C VAL A 6 14.93 10.56 -5.65
N LEU A 7 16.00 10.33 -4.89
CA LEU A 7 15.93 10.22 -3.44
C LEU A 7 15.69 11.56 -2.74
N PHE A 8 16.36 12.64 -3.19
CA PHE A 8 16.34 13.92 -2.48
C PHE A 8 14.93 14.52 -2.36
N PRO A 9 14.13 14.66 -3.44
CA PRO A 9 12.77 15.21 -3.33
C PRO A 9 11.90 14.40 -2.38
N VAL A 10 12.06 13.07 -2.38
CA VAL A 10 11.29 12.17 -1.51
C VAL A 10 11.61 12.44 -0.05
N PHE A 11 12.89 12.36 0.32
CA PHE A 11 13.32 12.62 1.70
C PHE A 11 13.06 14.06 2.13
N PHE A 12 13.18 15.02 1.22
CA PHE A 12 12.86 16.42 1.49
C PHE A 12 11.38 16.60 1.85
N MET A 13 10.45 16.03 1.07
CA MET A 13 9.02 16.11 1.36
C MET A 13 8.65 15.44 2.68
N MET A 14 9.24 14.28 2.96
CA MET A 14 9.04 13.60 4.25
C MET A 14 9.61 14.41 5.42
N PHE A 15 10.78 15.02 5.24
CA PHE A 15 11.40 15.89 6.23
C PHE A 15 10.52 17.12 6.50
N LEU A 16 9.94 17.73 5.46
CA LEU A 16 8.98 18.83 5.61
C LEU A 16 7.75 18.40 6.41
N GLY A 17 7.20 17.20 6.16
CA GLY A 17 6.12 16.63 6.96
C GLY A 17 6.50 16.49 8.45
N PHE A 18 7.69 15.96 8.71
CA PHE A 18 8.22 15.83 10.07
C PHE A 18 8.39 17.19 10.76
N LEU A 19 8.95 18.19 10.07
CA LEU A 19 9.10 19.55 10.60
C LEU A 19 7.75 20.20 10.85
N SER A 20 6.79 20.01 9.95
CA SER A 20 5.43 20.52 10.08
C SER A 20 4.76 20.03 11.36
N ARG A 21 4.95 18.75 11.73
CA ARG A 21 4.51 18.24 13.03
C ARG A 21 5.31 18.85 14.18
N LYS A 22 6.64 18.87 14.08
CA LYS A 22 7.52 19.34 15.16
C LYS A 22 7.27 20.80 15.54
N TYR A 23 7.01 21.64 14.56
CA TYR A 23 6.75 23.07 14.73
C TYR A 23 5.26 23.42 14.64
N SER A 24 4.38 22.43 14.60
CA SER A 24 2.92 22.61 14.53
C SER A 24 2.45 23.54 13.40
N TRP A 25 3.11 23.48 12.23
CA TRP A 25 2.68 24.25 11.05
C TRP A 25 1.29 23.82 10.58
N ILE A 26 0.96 22.54 10.75
CA ILE A 26 -0.40 22.02 10.61
C ILE A 26 -0.78 21.13 11.80
N LYS A 27 -2.08 21.09 12.09
CA LYS A 27 -2.69 20.23 13.10
C LYS A 27 -2.89 18.80 12.58
N PRO A 28 -2.95 17.79 13.48
CA PRO A 28 -3.21 16.41 13.09
C PRO A 28 -4.48 16.24 12.22
N GLU A 29 -5.54 16.99 12.52
CA GLU A 29 -6.79 16.94 11.76
C GLU A 29 -6.63 17.45 10.33
N GLN A 30 -5.73 18.41 10.11
CA GLN A 30 -5.41 18.92 8.77
C GLN A 30 -4.61 17.90 7.95
N ASN A 31 -3.67 17.20 8.60
CA ASN A 31 -2.95 16.08 7.98
C ASN A 31 -3.92 14.95 7.57
N GLU A 32 -4.86 14.59 8.46
CA GLU A 32 -5.94 13.64 8.16
C GLU A 32 -6.82 14.11 6.99
N GLY A 33 -7.15 15.40 6.93
CA GLY A 33 -7.87 16.00 5.80
C GLY A 33 -7.12 15.83 4.48
N ALA A 34 -5.82 16.13 4.46
CA ALA A 34 -4.97 15.98 3.29
C ALA A 34 -4.94 14.52 2.78
N LYS A 35 -4.78 13.55 3.70
CA LYS A 35 -4.87 12.12 3.36
C LYS A 35 -6.21 11.74 2.75
N LYS A 36 -7.32 12.19 3.32
CA LYS A 36 -8.66 11.89 2.80
C LYS A 36 -8.86 12.43 1.38
N ILE A 37 -8.38 13.64 1.10
CA ILE A 37 -8.42 14.20 -0.26
C ILE A 37 -7.67 13.29 -1.23
N VAL A 38 -6.44 12.90 -0.89
CA VAL A 38 -5.65 12.05 -1.77
C VAL A 38 -6.31 10.68 -1.94
N PHE A 39 -6.56 9.95 -0.86
CA PHE A 39 -6.92 8.53 -0.95
C PHE A 39 -8.38 8.26 -1.33
N ASN A 40 -9.29 9.19 -1.04
CA ASN A 40 -10.70 9.00 -1.39
C ASN A 40 -11.09 9.65 -2.72
N ILE A 41 -10.29 10.59 -3.24
CA ILE A 41 -10.64 11.38 -4.43
C ILE A 41 -9.56 11.25 -5.51
N LEU A 42 -8.35 11.76 -5.27
CA LEU A 42 -7.32 11.87 -6.31
C LEU A 42 -6.76 10.50 -6.71
N PHE A 43 -6.56 9.63 -5.73
CA PHE A 43 -5.95 8.32 -5.91
C PHE A 43 -6.83 7.37 -6.72
N PRO A 44 -8.15 7.23 -6.48
CA PRO A 44 -9.04 6.53 -7.40
C PRO A 44 -8.95 7.02 -8.85
N LEU A 45 -8.85 8.33 -9.08
CA LEU A 45 -8.71 8.87 -10.43
C LEU A 45 -7.40 8.45 -11.11
N LEU A 46 -6.28 8.46 -10.36
CA LEU A 46 -5.00 7.91 -10.82
C LEU A 46 -5.13 6.42 -11.18
N VAL A 47 -5.77 5.63 -10.34
CA VAL A 47 -5.97 4.18 -10.53
C VAL A 47 -6.77 3.92 -11.81
N TYR A 48 -7.88 4.63 -11.99
CA TYR A 48 -8.68 4.56 -13.22
C TYR A 48 -7.82 4.87 -14.44
N HIS A 49 -7.13 6.02 -14.43
CA HIS A 49 -6.32 6.47 -15.57
C HIS A 49 -5.23 5.47 -15.95
N VAL A 50 -4.48 4.99 -14.96
CA VAL A 50 -3.42 4.00 -15.18
C VAL A 50 -4.00 2.73 -15.78
N LEU A 51 -5.08 2.19 -15.23
CA LEU A 51 -5.68 0.94 -15.74
C LEU A 51 -6.32 1.11 -17.11
N ALA A 52 -6.95 2.26 -17.37
CA ALA A 52 -7.58 2.57 -18.64
C ALA A 52 -6.56 2.63 -19.80
N GLU A 53 -5.34 3.13 -19.54
CA GLU A 53 -4.27 3.27 -20.55
C GLU A 53 -3.26 2.12 -20.58
N SER A 54 -3.18 1.32 -19.51
CA SER A 54 -2.20 0.25 -19.40
C SER A 54 -2.49 -0.92 -20.34
N LYS A 55 -1.43 -1.60 -20.78
CA LYS A 55 -1.56 -2.97 -21.29
C LYS A 55 -1.68 -3.91 -20.10
N ILE A 56 -2.90 -4.32 -19.77
CA ILE A 56 -3.14 -5.27 -18.69
C ILE A 56 -2.53 -6.62 -19.08
N SER A 57 -1.52 -7.05 -18.32
CA SER A 57 -0.84 -8.31 -18.58
C SER A 57 -1.74 -9.50 -18.26
N GLU A 58 -1.55 -10.63 -18.96
CA GLU A 58 -2.25 -11.88 -18.66
C GLU A 58 -1.98 -12.38 -17.22
N SER A 59 -0.86 -11.94 -16.63
CA SER A 59 -0.50 -12.32 -15.26
C SER A 59 -1.18 -11.46 -14.18
N PHE A 60 -1.94 -10.43 -14.53
CA PHE A 60 -2.59 -9.53 -13.58
C PHE A 60 -3.42 -10.28 -12.52
N VAL A 61 -4.36 -11.13 -12.97
CA VAL A 61 -5.20 -11.93 -12.06
C VAL A 61 -4.40 -13.03 -11.33
N PRO A 62 -3.53 -13.81 -12.01
CA PRO A 62 -2.64 -14.77 -11.33
C PRO A 62 -1.79 -14.15 -10.22
N GLN A 63 -1.24 -12.95 -10.41
CA GLN A 63 -0.45 -12.24 -9.41
C GLN A 63 -1.30 -11.86 -8.18
N ILE A 64 -2.53 -11.38 -8.40
CA ILE A 64 -3.47 -11.06 -7.31
C ILE A 64 -3.75 -12.30 -6.47
N ILE A 65 -4.13 -13.41 -7.12
CA ILE A 65 -4.44 -14.68 -6.44
C ILE A 65 -3.22 -15.19 -5.63
N TYR A 66 -2.03 -15.11 -6.23
CA TYR A 66 -0.79 -15.52 -5.59
C TYR A 66 -0.49 -14.70 -4.32
N VAL A 67 -0.58 -13.37 -4.42
CA VAL A 67 -0.32 -12.46 -3.30
C VAL A 67 -1.34 -12.67 -2.18
N ASP A 68 -2.62 -12.81 -2.52
CA ASP A 68 -3.69 -13.05 -1.53
C ASP A 68 -3.50 -14.36 -0.79
N ALA A 69 -3.21 -15.44 -1.52
CA ALA A 69 -2.98 -16.75 -0.92
C ALA A 69 -1.81 -16.73 0.08
N LEU A 70 -0.70 -16.06 -0.27
CA LEU A 70 0.44 -15.97 0.64
C LEU A 70 0.18 -15.09 1.85
N TRP A 71 -0.55 -13.98 1.73
CA TRP A 71 -0.94 -13.19 2.91
C TRP A 71 -1.82 -14.00 3.87
N ILE A 72 -2.74 -14.81 3.35
CA ILE A 72 -3.57 -15.72 4.17
C ILE A 72 -2.67 -16.73 4.90
N ILE A 73 -1.71 -17.33 4.21
CA ILE A 73 -0.76 -18.28 4.81
C ILE A 73 0.08 -17.60 5.89
N ILE A 74 0.60 -16.41 5.62
CA ILE A 74 1.39 -15.61 6.58
C ILE A 74 0.56 -15.28 7.82
N TYR A 75 -0.71 -14.90 7.65
CA TYR A 75 -1.61 -14.66 8.77
C TYR A 75 -1.84 -15.92 9.62
N ILE A 76 -2.10 -17.07 9.00
CA ILE A 76 -2.29 -18.34 9.71
C ILE A 76 -1.02 -18.73 10.45
N ALA A 77 0.14 -18.66 9.79
CA ALA A 77 1.43 -18.94 10.40
C ALA A 77 1.71 -17.98 11.57
N GLY A 78 1.45 -16.69 11.39
CA GLY A 78 1.55 -15.67 12.43
C GLY A 78 0.66 -15.95 13.63
N LYS A 79 -0.59 -16.40 13.40
CA LYS A 79 -1.51 -16.82 14.47
C LYS A 79 -0.97 -18.03 15.23
N LEU A 80 -0.34 -18.99 14.56
CA LEU A 80 0.25 -20.17 15.20
C LEU A 80 1.54 -19.87 15.98
N ILE A 81 2.37 -18.95 15.48
CA ILE A 81 3.66 -18.59 16.09
C ILE A 81 3.44 -17.62 17.26
N VAL A 82 2.67 -16.56 17.04
CA VAL A 82 2.49 -15.45 17.98
C VAL A 82 1.28 -15.66 18.91
N GLY A 83 0.26 -16.41 18.46
CA GLY A 83 -0.94 -16.68 19.25
C GLY A 83 -0.75 -17.58 20.46
N LYS A 84 0.46 -18.12 20.68
CA LYS A 84 0.79 -19.02 21.81
C LYS A 84 1.09 -18.32 23.15
N GLY A 85 0.78 -17.02 23.26
CA GLY A 85 0.89 -16.25 24.49
C GLY A 85 1.80 -15.03 24.35
N GLY A 86 1.35 -13.89 24.87
CA GLY A 86 2.07 -12.61 24.83
C GLY A 86 1.12 -11.42 24.87
N LYS A 87 1.62 -10.28 25.37
CA LYS A 87 0.83 -9.05 25.57
C LYS A 87 0.07 -8.59 24.32
N TYR A 88 0.66 -8.79 23.13
CA TYR A 88 0.12 -8.34 21.84
C TYR A 88 -0.40 -9.49 20.96
N ALA A 89 -0.51 -10.71 21.49
CA ALA A 89 -0.70 -11.93 20.69
C ALA A 89 -1.98 -11.91 19.82
N ARG A 90 -3.03 -11.24 20.30
CA ARG A 90 -4.32 -11.14 19.62
C ARG A 90 -4.29 -10.21 18.40
N ILE A 91 -3.62 -9.07 18.49
CA ILE A 91 -3.56 -8.08 17.41
C ILE A 91 -2.42 -8.34 16.42
N SER A 92 -1.35 -8.99 16.86
CA SER A 92 -0.12 -9.17 16.08
C SER A 92 -0.32 -9.88 14.74
N PRO A 93 -1.10 -10.98 14.62
CA PRO A 93 -1.29 -11.67 13.34
C PRO A 93 -1.91 -10.78 12.27
N PHE A 94 -2.78 -9.85 12.66
CA PHE A 94 -3.42 -8.93 11.72
C PHE A 94 -2.41 -7.95 11.10
N LEU A 95 -1.41 -7.51 11.86
CA LEU A 95 -0.34 -6.62 11.37
C LEU A 95 0.62 -7.30 10.37
N LEU A 96 0.47 -8.61 10.17
CA LEU A 96 1.19 -9.35 9.13
C LEU A 96 0.42 -9.39 7.80
N LEU A 97 -0.81 -8.88 7.74
CA LEU A 97 -1.62 -8.87 6.52
C LEU A 97 -1.34 -7.64 5.67
N THR A 98 -1.20 -7.88 4.37
CA THR A 98 -1.09 -6.85 3.32
C THR A 98 0.11 -5.92 3.47
N CYS A 99 0.38 -5.19 2.39
CA CYS A 99 1.25 -4.03 2.41
C CYS A 99 0.45 -2.79 2.05
N GLU A 100 0.93 -1.65 2.51
CA GLU A 100 0.39 -0.36 2.13
C GLU A 100 0.90 0.03 0.73
N GLY A 101 0.15 -0.41 -0.29
CA GLY A 101 0.48 -0.11 -1.67
C GLY A 101 0.21 1.33 -2.01
N GLY A 102 -1.04 1.76 -1.87
CA GLY A 102 -1.47 3.07 -2.35
C GLY A 102 -0.79 4.24 -1.66
N ASN A 103 -0.65 4.18 -0.35
CA ASN A 103 -0.19 5.32 0.43
C ASN A 103 1.32 5.32 0.67
N VAL A 104 2.04 4.23 0.39
CA VAL A 104 3.49 4.13 0.64
C VAL A 104 4.22 3.59 -0.57
N ALA A 105 3.88 2.39 -1.04
CA ALA A 105 4.63 1.76 -2.12
C ALA A 105 4.54 2.56 -3.42
N LEU A 106 3.34 3.03 -3.80
CA LEU A 106 3.10 3.71 -5.07
C LEU A 106 3.86 5.04 -5.20
N PRO A 107 3.78 6.01 -4.27
CA PRO A 107 4.52 7.26 -4.40
C PRO A 107 6.04 7.06 -4.42
N LEU A 108 6.56 6.14 -3.60
CA LEU A 108 7.97 5.76 -3.63
C LEU A 108 8.33 5.14 -4.98
N TYR A 109 7.50 4.25 -5.50
CA TYR A 109 7.72 3.61 -6.79
C TYR A 109 7.67 4.60 -7.96
N LEU A 110 6.66 5.47 -8.00
CA LEU A 110 6.47 6.49 -9.04
C LEU A 110 7.57 7.56 -9.05
N SER A 111 8.30 7.73 -7.94
CA SER A 111 9.48 8.58 -7.92
C SER A 111 10.70 7.94 -8.61
N MET A 112 10.72 6.60 -8.75
CA MET A 112 11.81 5.85 -9.39
C MET A 112 11.55 5.55 -10.87
N VAL A 113 10.29 5.41 -11.27
CA VAL A 113 9.92 4.87 -12.60
C VAL A 113 8.86 5.72 -13.29
N ALA A 114 8.70 5.52 -14.61
CA ALA A 114 7.64 6.18 -15.37
C ALA A 114 6.23 5.81 -14.83
N LYS A 115 5.32 6.79 -14.84
CA LYS A 115 3.94 6.65 -14.33
C LYS A 115 3.15 5.51 -14.99
N SER A 116 3.45 5.19 -16.25
CA SER A 116 2.87 4.07 -16.98
C SER A 116 3.12 2.71 -16.31
N ASN A 117 4.13 2.59 -15.44
CA ASN A 117 4.44 1.36 -14.72
C ASN A 117 3.69 1.23 -13.38
N ALA A 118 2.88 2.22 -12.97
CA ALA A 118 2.10 2.16 -11.73
C ALA A 118 1.26 0.89 -11.60
N VAL A 119 0.82 0.33 -12.73
CA VAL A 119 0.05 -0.92 -12.79
C VAL A 119 0.71 -2.06 -12.02
N ASN A 120 2.04 -2.11 -11.94
CA ASN A 120 2.77 -3.13 -11.17
C ASN A 120 2.41 -3.09 -9.68
N ILE A 121 2.51 -1.91 -9.06
CA ILE A 121 2.15 -1.72 -7.65
C ILE A 121 0.64 -1.84 -7.45
N LEU A 122 -0.15 -1.28 -8.37
CA LEU A 122 -1.62 -1.36 -8.29
C LEU A 122 -2.11 -2.81 -8.31
N THR A 123 -1.47 -3.70 -9.07
CA THR A 123 -1.82 -5.13 -9.09
C THR A 123 -1.72 -5.75 -7.70
N PHE A 124 -0.64 -5.47 -6.97
CA PHE A 124 -0.45 -5.99 -5.61
C PHE A 124 -1.39 -5.30 -4.62
N ASP A 125 -1.70 -4.02 -4.82
CA ASP A 125 -2.61 -3.26 -3.97
C ASP A 125 -4.07 -3.70 -4.11
N VAL A 126 -4.50 -4.13 -5.30
CA VAL A 126 -5.80 -4.77 -5.52
C VAL A 126 -5.93 -6.02 -4.66
N ALA A 127 -4.90 -6.86 -4.59
CA ALA A 127 -4.86 -8.03 -3.70
C ALA A 127 -5.02 -7.60 -2.23
N GLY A 128 -4.23 -6.61 -1.80
CA GLY A 128 -4.34 -6.00 -0.46
C GLY A 128 -5.76 -5.53 -0.12
N ILE A 129 -6.50 -4.98 -1.09
CA ILE A 129 -7.87 -4.49 -0.90
C ILE A 129 -8.89 -5.62 -0.78
N LEU A 130 -8.73 -6.72 -1.52
CA LEU A 130 -9.56 -7.91 -1.35
C LEU A 130 -9.42 -8.49 0.07
N ILE A 131 -8.19 -8.50 0.60
CA ILE A 131 -7.97 -8.87 2.01
C ILE A 131 -8.55 -7.84 2.97
N ASN A 132 -8.23 -6.56 2.78
CA ASN A 132 -8.60 -5.51 3.73
C ASN A 132 -10.10 -5.27 3.83
N PHE A 133 -10.86 -5.42 2.74
CA PHE A 133 -12.31 -5.19 2.76
C PHE A 133 -13.13 -6.49 2.67
N GLY A 134 -12.50 -7.62 2.33
CA GLY A 134 -13.12 -8.94 2.34
C GLY A 134 -12.77 -9.75 3.58
N LEU A 135 -11.54 -10.26 3.64
CA LEU A 135 -11.13 -11.21 4.68
C LEU A 135 -11.02 -10.58 6.07
N LEU A 136 -10.38 -9.42 6.19
CA LEU A 136 -10.07 -8.79 7.47
C LEU A 136 -11.32 -8.50 8.32
N PRO A 137 -12.40 -7.88 7.79
CA PRO A 137 -13.64 -7.71 8.54
C PRO A 137 -14.20 -9.03 9.07
N ILE A 138 -14.18 -10.10 8.25
CA ILE A 138 -14.68 -11.43 8.66
C ILE A 138 -13.86 -11.95 9.84
N LEU A 139 -12.53 -11.82 9.78
CA LEU A 139 -11.64 -12.25 10.85
C LEU A 139 -11.88 -11.45 12.15
N VAL A 140 -12.04 -10.12 12.04
CA VAL A 140 -12.31 -9.25 13.21
C VAL A 140 -13.66 -9.56 13.83
N THR A 141 -14.74 -9.62 13.03
CA THR A 141 -16.10 -9.92 13.51
C THR A 141 -16.15 -11.31 14.16
N ARG A 142 -15.40 -12.28 13.65
CA ARG A 142 -15.28 -13.62 14.26
C ARG A 142 -14.58 -13.58 15.61
N GLU A 143 -13.52 -12.79 15.80
CA GLU A 143 -12.87 -12.61 17.10
C GLU A 143 -13.79 -11.90 18.11
N LEU A 144 -14.75 -11.09 17.63
CA LEU A 144 -15.80 -10.46 18.44
C LEU A 144 -16.99 -11.39 18.73
N SER A 145 -16.99 -12.64 18.23
CA SER A 145 -18.11 -13.60 18.30
C SER A 145 -19.41 -13.09 17.65
N GLU A 146 -19.30 -12.15 16.72
CA GLU A 146 -20.40 -11.65 15.92
C GLU A 146 -20.48 -12.40 14.58
N LYS A 147 -21.63 -12.33 13.89
CA LYS A 147 -21.77 -12.89 12.54
C LYS A 147 -21.47 -11.82 11.51
N ALA A 148 -20.52 -12.08 10.62
CA ALA A 148 -20.22 -11.21 9.49
C ALA A 148 -21.30 -11.35 8.40
N ASP A 149 -21.88 -10.23 7.96
CA ASP A 149 -22.75 -10.21 6.78
C ASP A 149 -21.90 -10.08 5.51
N ILE A 150 -21.72 -11.20 4.82
CA ILE A 150 -20.93 -11.28 3.58
C ILE A 150 -21.48 -10.34 2.49
N ARG A 151 -22.79 -10.09 2.43
CA ARG A 151 -23.38 -9.19 1.42
C ARG A 151 -22.97 -7.75 1.67
N VAL A 152 -22.96 -7.32 2.94
CA VAL A 152 -22.52 -5.98 3.33
C VAL A 152 -21.03 -5.81 3.02
N LEU A 153 -20.21 -6.82 3.29
CA LEU A 153 -18.78 -6.79 3.00
C LEU A 153 -18.49 -6.71 1.49
N LEU A 154 -19.12 -7.56 0.68
CA LEU A 154 -18.97 -7.52 -0.78
C LEU A 154 -19.40 -6.17 -1.36
N LYS A 155 -20.53 -5.62 -0.88
CA LYS A 155 -20.97 -4.27 -1.28
C LYS A 155 -19.91 -3.22 -0.92
N ARG A 156 -19.32 -3.29 0.26
CA ARG A 156 -18.29 -2.34 0.70
C ARG A 156 -17.01 -2.43 -0.12
N ILE A 157 -16.58 -3.64 -0.49
CA ILE A 157 -15.43 -3.85 -1.38
C ILE A 157 -15.74 -3.20 -2.73
N ILE A 158 -16.81 -3.64 -3.39
CA ILE A 158 -17.14 -3.25 -4.77
C ILE A 158 -17.43 -1.75 -4.88
N LEU A 159 -18.13 -1.17 -3.90
CA LEU A 159 -18.49 0.26 -3.88
C LEU A 159 -17.40 1.16 -3.30
N SER A 160 -16.24 0.61 -2.90
CA SER A 160 -15.12 1.46 -2.47
C SER A 160 -14.63 2.31 -3.66
N PRO A 161 -14.26 3.59 -3.45
CA PRO A 161 -13.78 4.45 -4.53
C PRO A 161 -12.64 3.82 -5.34
N PHE A 162 -11.71 3.15 -4.67
CA PHE A 162 -10.61 2.43 -5.31
C PHE A 162 -11.11 1.28 -6.20
N MET A 163 -11.96 0.39 -5.68
CA MET A 163 -12.43 -0.75 -6.49
C MET A 163 -13.32 -0.30 -7.64
N LEU A 164 -14.14 0.73 -7.46
CA LEU A 164 -14.88 1.33 -8.56
C LEU A 164 -13.93 1.86 -9.64
N ALA A 165 -12.86 2.55 -9.27
CA ALA A 165 -11.85 3.00 -10.22
C ALA A 165 -11.16 1.83 -10.94
N VAL A 166 -10.86 0.73 -10.24
CA VAL A 166 -10.32 -0.49 -10.86
C VAL A 166 -11.29 -1.08 -11.86
N ILE A 167 -12.55 -1.27 -11.47
CA ILE A 167 -13.60 -1.85 -12.33
C ILE A 167 -13.79 -0.96 -13.58
N PHE A 168 -13.98 0.35 -13.39
CA PHE A 168 -14.14 1.27 -14.52
C PHE A 168 -12.89 1.36 -15.38
N GLY A 169 -11.69 1.32 -14.79
CA GLY A 169 -10.42 1.33 -15.52
C GLY A 169 -10.28 0.09 -16.42
N ILE A 170 -10.54 -1.10 -15.87
CA ILE A 170 -10.53 -2.36 -16.63
C ILE A 170 -11.59 -2.34 -17.73
N VAL A 171 -12.83 -1.94 -17.43
CA VAL A 171 -13.91 -1.85 -18.42
C VAL A 171 -13.55 -0.86 -19.54
N SER A 172 -13.01 0.31 -19.19
CA SER A 172 -12.58 1.32 -20.16
C SER A 172 -11.44 0.82 -21.06
N ASN A 173 -10.49 0.08 -20.48
CA ASN A 173 -9.40 -0.57 -21.21
C ASN A 173 -9.91 -1.63 -22.19
N MET A 174 -10.77 -2.55 -21.73
CA MET A 174 -11.33 -3.64 -22.54
C MET A 174 -12.23 -3.15 -23.67
N THR A 175 -12.99 -2.09 -23.43
CA THR A 175 -13.89 -1.50 -24.43
C THR A 175 -13.17 -0.56 -25.41
N GLY A 176 -11.93 -0.16 -25.09
CA GLY A 176 -11.16 0.81 -25.86
C GLY A 176 -11.71 2.24 -25.79
N VAL A 177 -12.67 2.52 -24.90
CA VAL A 177 -13.31 3.85 -24.76
C VAL A 177 -12.26 4.93 -24.47
N GLN A 178 -11.28 4.63 -23.61
CA GLN A 178 -10.16 5.53 -23.34
C GLN A 178 -9.39 5.88 -24.62
N GLY A 179 -9.09 4.90 -25.47
CA GLY A 179 -8.40 5.14 -26.75
C GLY A 179 -9.20 6.05 -27.69
N HIS A 180 -10.52 5.87 -27.77
CA HIS A 180 -11.39 6.75 -28.57
C HIS A 180 -11.42 8.17 -28.01
N LEU A 181 -11.48 8.33 -26.68
CA LEU A 181 -11.41 9.63 -26.03
C LEU A 181 -10.09 10.34 -26.34
N MET A 182 -8.96 9.63 -26.22
CA MET A 182 -7.63 10.19 -26.46
C MET A 182 -7.40 10.59 -27.92
N ASN A 183 -8.05 9.90 -28.87
CA ASN A 183 -8.00 10.24 -30.30
C ASN A 183 -9.01 11.31 -30.73
N SER A 184 -9.87 11.79 -29.82
CA SER A 184 -10.84 12.85 -30.08
C SER A 184 -10.29 14.24 -29.72
N GLU A 185 -11.02 15.29 -30.08
CA GLU A 185 -10.71 16.67 -29.67
C GLU A 185 -10.66 16.84 -28.14
N LEU A 186 -11.34 15.96 -27.39
CA LEU A 186 -11.35 15.96 -25.92
C LEU A 186 -10.10 15.30 -25.29
N GLY A 187 -9.24 14.65 -26.08
CA GLY A 187 -8.05 13.96 -25.55
C GLY A 187 -7.08 14.91 -24.82
N SER A 188 -6.88 16.11 -25.36
CA SER A 188 -6.04 17.15 -24.73
C SER A 188 -6.65 17.67 -23.43
N VAL A 189 -7.97 17.81 -23.38
CA VAL A 189 -8.74 18.22 -22.18
C VAL A 189 -8.62 17.17 -21.10
N TYR A 190 -8.80 15.89 -21.45
CA TYR A 190 -8.62 14.78 -20.53
C TYR A 190 -7.19 14.76 -19.97
N THR A 191 -6.18 14.82 -20.84
CA THR A 191 -4.76 14.77 -20.45
C THR A 191 -4.41 15.89 -19.47
N SER A 192 -4.77 17.13 -19.82
CA SER A 192 -4.48 18.30 -18.97
C SER A 192 -5.21 18.21 -17.62
N THR A 193 -6.45 17.68 -17.61
CA THR A 193 -7.25 17.50 -16.40
C THR A 193 -6.64 16.43 -15.50
N ILE A 194 -6.30 15.26 -16.06
CA ILE A 194 -5.80 14.15 -15.27
C ILE A 194 -4.38 14.42 -14.75
N GLU A 195 -3.55 15.14 -15.51
CA GLU A 195 -2.25 15.61 -15.04
C GLU A 195 -2.36 16.56 -13.86
N MET A 196 -3.35 17.48 -13.88
CA MET A 196 -3.63 18.37 -12.75
C MET A 196 -4.05 17.59 -11.50
N VAL A 197 -4.82 16.51 -11.66
CA VAL A 197 -5.24 15.62 -10.57
C VAL A 197 -4.08 14.81 -10.00
N ILE A 198 -3.24 14.23 -10.87
CA ILE A 198 -2.19 13.28 -10.49
C ILE A 198 -0.98 13.98 -9.87
N THR A 199 -0.62 15.15 -10.38
CA THR A 199 0.60 15.88 -9.98
C THR A 199 0.75 16.11 -8.47
N PRO A 200 -0.28 16.57 -7.72
CA PRO A 200 -0.14 16.79 -6.28
C PRO A 200 -0.06 15.51 -5.44
N ILE A 201 -0.47 14.35 -5.97
CA ILE A 201 -0.63 13.10 -5.20
C ILE A 201 0.66 12.73 -4.46
N THR A 202 1.77 12.56 -5.18
CA THR A 202 3.01 12.05 -4.60
C THR A 202 3.55 12.99 -3.52
N GLY A 203 3.52 14.31 -3.76
CA GLY A 203 3.99 15.31 -2.81
C GLY A 203 3.18 15.32 -1.52
N ILE A 204 1.84 15.31 -1.62
CA ILE A 204 0.96 15.29 -0.44
C ILE A 204 1.16 14.00 0.34
N ILE A 205 1.22 12.84 -0.33
CA ILE A 205 1.41 11.56 0.36
C ILE A 205 2.73 11.56 1.14
N LEU A 206 3.86 11.85 0.49
CA LEU A 206 5.17 11.85 1.14
C LEU A 206 5.24 12.82 2.33
N PHE A 207 4.61 13.99 2.19
CA PHE A 207 4.47 14.93 3.30
C PHE A 207 3.66 14.32 4.46
N THR A 208 2.51 13.72 4.20
CA THR A 208 1.67 13.10 5.25
C THR A 208 2.37 11.92 5.92
N LEU A 209 3.14 11.12 5.17
CA LEU A 209 3.98 10.04 5.72
C LEU A 209 5.04 10.60 6.66
N GLY A 210 5.73 11.67 6.23
CA GLY A 210 6.71 12.38 7.05
C GLY A 210 6.11 12.93 8.34
N TYR A 211 4.89 13.47 8.26
CA TYR A 211 4.14 13.97 9.41
C TYR A 211 3.77 12.85 10.39
N GLU A 212 3.55 11.63 9.94
CA GLU A 212 3.10 10.50 10.78
C GLU A 212 4.23 9.69 11.40
N LEU A 213 5.46 9.78 10.89
CA LEU A 213 6.61 9.02 11.38
C LEU A 213 6.86 9.27 12.88
N LYS A 214 6.50 8.33 13.75
CA LYS A 214 6.74 8.38 15.21
C LYS A 214 7.71 7.28 15.61
N MET A 215 8.71 7.62 16.43
CA MET A 215 9.70 6.66 16.91
C MET A 215 9.52 6.43 18.41
N GLU A 216 8.98 5.26 18.77
CA GLU A 216 8.85 4.83 20.16
C GLU A 216 9.86 3.74 20.50
N LYS A 217 10.93 4.13 21.21
CA LYS A 217 12.06 3.23 21.51
C LYS A 217 11.71 2.13 22.53
N SER A 218 10.69 2.33 23.35
CA SER A 218 10.26 1.40 24.41
C SER A 218 9.67 0.08 23.88
N LEU A 219 9.20 0.05 22.62
CA LEU A 219 8.50 -1.10 22.04
C LEU A 219 9.37 -1.92 21.08
N LEU A 220 10.65 -1.57 20.90
CA LEU A 220 11.52 -2.17 19.89
C LEU A 220 11.63 -3.71 19.99
N LEU A 221 11.78 -4.28 21.20
CA LEU A 221 12.02 -5.71 21.35
C LEU A 221 10.81 -6.59 20.98
N PRO A 222 9.57 -6.31 21.45
CA PRO A 222 8.37 -6.98 20.94
C PRO A 222 8.16 -6.81 19.44
N LEU A 223 8.46 -5.63 18.90
CA LEU A 223 8.32 -5.32 17.47
C LEU A 223 9.29 -6.12 16.60
N LEU A 224 10.52 -6.35 17.07
CA LEU A 224 11.52 -7.13 16.33
C LEU A 224 11.05 -8.56 16.07
N LYS A 225 10.44 -9.23 17.05
CA LYS A 225 9.93 -10.60 16.88
C LYS A 225 8.86 -10.67 15.78
N LEU A 226 7.88 -9.77 15.82
CA LEU A 226 6.83 -9.71 14.80
C LEU A 226 7.38 -9.26 13.45
N GLY A 227 8.34 -8.31 13.47
CA GLY A 227 9.01 -7.81 12.29
C GLY A 227 9.80 -8.89 11.55
N ILE A 228 10.48 -9.80 12.26
CA ILE A 228 11.15 -10.96 11.66
C ILE A 228 10.14 -11.84 10.93
N ILE A 229 9.01 -12.16 11.56
CA ILE A 229 7.95 -12.98 10.93
C ILE A 229 7.45 -12.31 9.65
N ARG A 230 7.19 -10.99 9.69
CA ARG A 230 6.76 -10.23 8.52
C ARG A 230 7.81 -10.25 7.42
N ILE A 231 9.08 -9.95 7.74
CA ILE A 231 10.17 -9.95 6.76
C ILE A 231 10.33 -11.34 6.13
N CYS A 232 10.32 -12.42 6.92
CA CYS A 232 10.37 -13.78 6.40
C CYS A 232 9.20 -14.08 5.46
N GLY A 233 7.97 -13.71 5.83
CA GLY A 233 6.79 -13.86 4.98
C GLY A 233 6.93 -13.10 3.66
N CYS A 234 7.34 -11.83 3.73
CA CYS A 234 7.59 -11.00 2.55
C CYS A 234 8.70 -11.55 1.65
N VAL A 235 9.78 -12.10 2.23
CA VAL A 235 10.85 -12.77 1.48
C VAL A 235 10.32 -14.02 0.77
N VAL A 236 9.46 -14.82 1.41
CA VAL A 236 8.81 -15.96 0.76
C VAL A 236 7.94 -15.51 -0.42
N ILE A 237 7.22 -14.40 -0.29
CA ILE A 237 6.48 -13.82 -1.42
C ILE A 237 7.42 -13.40 -2.55
N ILE A 238 8.50 -12.70 -2.24
CA ILE A 238 9.49 -12.28 -3.26
C ILE A 238 10.12 -13.48 -3.96
N ILE A 239 10.53 -14.52 -3.21
CA ILE A 239 11.10 -15.74 -3.77
C ILE A 239 10.09 -16.41 -4.71
N GLY A 240 8.82 -16.52 -4.31
CA GLY A 240 7.82 -17.10 -5.20
C GLY A 240 7.55 -16.25 -6.44
N PHE A 241 7.72 -14.92 -6.42
CA PHE A 241 7.72 -14.12 -7.66
C PHE A 241 8.84 -14.54 -8.63
N PHE A 242 10.05 -14.82 -8.13
CA PHE A 242 11.13 -15.35 -8.98
C PHE A 242 10.83 -16.74 -9.56
N ILE A 243 10.04 -17.56 -8.86
CA ILE A 243 9.70 -18.93 -9.28
C ILE A 243 8.52 -18.95 -10.24
N PHE A 244 7.43 -18.27 -9.90
CA PHE A 244 6.15 -18.34 -10.61
C PHE A 244 6.00 -17.27 -11.70
N PHE A 245 6.72 -16.15 -11.61
CA PHE A 245 6.66 -15.04 -12.57
C PHE A 245 8.07 -14.63 -13.07
N PRO A 246 8.92 -15.58 -13.52
CA PRO A 246 10.32 -15.32 -13.84
C PRO A 246 10.49 -14.34 -15.01
N THR A 247 9.57 -14.35 -15.98
CA THR A 247 9.60 -13.44 -17.14
C THR A 247 9.38 -11.99 -16.72
N TYR A 248 8.46 -11.73 -15.79
CA TYR A 248 8.23 -10.40 -15.23
C TYR A 248 9.39 -9.97 -14.31
N MET A 249 9.93 -10.90 -13.52
CA MET A 249 11.09 -10.63 -12.67
C MET A 249 12.40 -10.41 -13.46
N ALA A 250 12.44 -10.69 -14.76
CA ALA A 250 13.56 -10.31 -15.61
C ALA A 250 13.61 -8.78 -15.82
N ASP A 251 12.45 -8.11 -15.84
CA ASP A 251 12.35 -6.65 -15.92
C ASP A 251 12.73 -6.01 -14.58
N ASN A 252 13.71 -5.10 -14.62
CA ASN A 252 14.17 -4.38 -13.44
C ASN A 252 13.11 -3.42 -12.88
N ILE A 253 12.22 -2.89 -13.70
CA ILE A 253 11.14 -2.00 -13.25
C ILE A 253 10.12 -2.80 -12.43
N PHE A 254 9.63 -3.91 -12.99
CA PHE A 254 8.74 -4.82 -12.27
C PHE A 254 9.38 -5.37 -10.98
N LYS A 255 10.63 -5.84 -11.07
CA LYS A 255 11.41 -6.35 -9.93
C LYS A 255 11.58 -5.30 -8.84
N ALA A 256 11.88 -4.05 -9.18
CA ALA A 256 11.95 -2.95 -8.21
C ALA A 256 10.60 -2.75 -7.50
N GLY A 257 9.49 -2.86 -8.24
CA GLY A 257 8.13 -2.80 -7.68
C GLY A 257 7.86 -3.91 -6.67
N VAL A 258 8.17 -5.17 -7.00
CA VAL A 258 8.04 -6.32 -6.09
C VAL A 258 8.89 -6.12 -4.82
N LEU A 259 10.18 -5.82 -4.99
CA LEU A 259 11.10 -5.65 -3.86
C LEU A 259 10.67 -4.52 -2.92
N LEU A 260 10.19 -3.39 -3.48
CA LEU A 260 9.72 -2.26 -2.70
C LEU A 260 8.40 -2.57 -1.99
N TYR A 261 7.43 -3.10 -2.72
CA TYR A 261 6.07 -3.33 -2.21
C TYR A 261 6.08 -4.22 -0.97
N PHE A 262 6.81 -5.34 -1.00
CA PHE A 262 6.82 -6.28 0.12
C PHE A 262 7.70 -5.82 1.30
N MET A 263 8.44 -4.71 1.17
CA MET A 263 9.12 -4.06 2.30
C MET A 263 8.27 -2.96 2.96
N CYS A 264 7.12 -2.62 2.37
CA CYS A 264 6.21 -1.60 2.89
C CYS A 264 5.52 -2.04 4.19
N PRO A 265 5.04 -1.06 5.00
CA PRO A 265 4.26 -1.35 6.21
C PRO A 265 2.94 -2.04 5.87
N THR A 266 2.30 -2.57 6.91
CA THR A 266 0.95 -3.16 6.78
C THR A 266 -0.01 -2.11 6.24
N GLY A 267 -1.02 -2.54 5.47
CA GLY A 267 -2.03 -1.61 4.95
C GLY A 267 -2.70 -0.80 6.06
N PHE A 268 -2.79 0.52 5.90
CA PHE A 268 -3.45 1.45 6.80
C PHE A 268 -4.91 1.09 7.14
N PRO A 269 -5.69 0.42 6.27
CA PRO A 269 -7.00 -0.09 6.67
C PRO A 269 -6.92 -1.10 7.82
N VAL A 270 -5.80 -1.83 7.98
CA VAL A 270 -5.66 -2.88 9.00
C VAL A 270 -5.78 -2.29 10.42
N PRO A 271 -4.94 -1.33 10.85
CA PRO A 271 -5.06 -0.68 12.17
C PRO A 271 -6.46 -0.17 12.49
N LEU A 272 -7.13 0.45 11.51
CA LEU A 272 -8.45 1.03 11.70
C LEU A 272 -9.52 -0.04 11.94
N GLN A 273 -9.40 -1.18 11.26
CA GLN A 273 -10.38 -2.26 11.33
C GLN A 273 -10.20 -3.16 12.54
N ILE A 274 -8.96 -3.31 13.03
CA ILE A 274 -8.70 -4.07 14.26
C ILE A 274 -8.92 -3.23 15.52
N LYS A 275 -9.26 -1.94 15.41
CA LYS A 275 -9.52 -1.04 16.54
C LYS A 275 -10.51 -1.61 17.58
N PRO A 276 -11.64 -2.27 17.19
CA PRO A 276 -12.53 -2.92 18.17
C PRO A 276 -11.86 -4.05 18.97
N LEU A 277 -10.77 -4.61 18.45
CA LEU A 277 -9.96 -5.58 19.18
C LEU A 277 -9.00 -4.87 20.14
N VAL A 278 -8.59 -3.63 19.93
CA VAL A 278 -7.61 -2.96 20.80
C VAL A 278 -8.21 -2.70 22.20
N LYS A 279 -7.51 -3.15 23.25
CA LYS A 279 -7.95 -3.09 24.67
C LYS A 279 -7.18 -2.09 25.53
N SER A 280 -6.08 -1.54 25.04
CA SER A 280 -5.26 -0.60 25.81
C SER A 280 -4.50 0.38 24.91
N GLU A 281 -4.15 1.53 25.47
CA GLU A 281 -3.27 2.52 24.81
C GLU A 281 -1.91 1.92 24.43
N ASP A 282 -1.41 0.98 25.23
CA ASP A 282 -0.17 0.25 24.95
C ASP A 282 -0.25 -0.65 23.70
N GLU A 283 -1.41 -1.26 23.44
CA GLU A 283 -1.67 -1.99 22.18
C GLU A 283 -1.75 -1.03 20.98
N GLU A 284 -2.33 0.17 21.15
CA GLU A 284 -2.39 1.20 20.12
C GLU A 284 -1.00 1.76 19.76
N ASN A 285 -0.17 1.98 20.78
CA ASN A 285 1.24 2.36 20.62
C ASN A 285 2.04 1.26 19.93
N PHE A 286 1.80 -0.01 20.26
CA PHE A 286 2.42 -1.15 19.56
C PHE A 286 2.09 -1.19 18.07
N ILE A 287 0.83 -1.00 17.68
CA ILE A 287 0.41 -0.94 16.27
C ILE A 287 1.12 0.23 15.55
N SER A 288 1.11 1.42 16.16
CA SER A 288 1.71 2.62 15.60
C SER A 288 3.22 2.49 15.41
N ALA A 289 3.91 1.91 16.39
CA ALA A 289 5.34 1.67 16.35
C ALA A 289 5.71 0.59 15.32
N PHE A 290 4.86 -0.45 15.14
CA PHE A 290 5.05 -1.45 14.09
C PHE A 290 4.98 -0.85 12.68
N ILE A 291 3.98 -0.01 12.41
CA ILE A 291 3.84 0.69 11.13
C ILE A 291 5.07 1.58 10.89
N SER A 292 5.49 2.33 11.91
CA SER A 292 6.64 3.24 11.80
C SER A 292 7.95 2.50 11.55
N LEU A 293 8.15 1.34 12.19
CA LEU A 293 9.30 0.46 11.92
C LEU A 293 9.34 0.04 10.45
N PHE A 294 8.23 -0.44 9.91
CA PHE A 294 8.19 -0.87 8.52
C PHE A 294 8.19 0.30 7.52
N MET A 295 7.76 1.49 7.92
CA MET A 295 7.97 2.70 7.13
C MET A 295 9.47 2.95 6.93
N ILE A 296 10.27 2.85 8.00
CA ILE A 296 11.73 2.99 7.91
C ILE A 296 12.31 1.87 7.05
N THR A 297 11.87 0.62 7.24
CA THR A 297 12.28 -0.51 6.38
C THR A 297 12.00 -0.23 4.91
N ALA A 298 10.82 0.31 4.58
CA ALA A 298 10.44 0.67 3.23
C ALA A 298 11.35 1.75 2.64
N LEU A 299 11.69 2.79 3.42
CA LEU A 299 12.60 3.86 2.98
C LEU A 299 14.03 3.37 2.76
N VAL A 300 14.51 2.47 3.61
CA VAL A 300 15.81 1.82 3.43
C VAL A 300 15.80 0.96 2.17
N ALA A 301 14.78 0.12 1.99
CA ALA A 301 14.61 -0.70 0.80
C ALA A 301 14.53 0.16 -0.46
N TYR A 302 13.68 1.19 -0.46
CA TYR A 302 13.56 2.19 -1.52
C TYR A 302 14.90 2.81 -1.89
N SER A 303 15.70 3.22 -0.89
CA SER A 303 17.02 3.81 -1.13
C SER A 303 17.97 2.82 -1.79
N VAL A 304 18.04 1.59 -1.27
CA VAL A 304 18.89 0.52 -1.81
C VAL A 304 18.46 0.14 -3.23
N ILE A 305 17.16 -0.04 -3.46
CA ILE A 305 16.59 -0.37 -4.77
C ILE A 305 16.90 0.74 -5.77
N THR A 306 16.71 2.01 -5.39
CA THR A 306 17.03 3.16 -6.25
C THR A 306 18.51 3.16 -6.63
N LEU A 307 19.41 2.96 -5.67
CA LEU A 307 20.85 2.95 -5.92
C LEU A 307 21.30 1.80 -6.83
N ILE A 308 20.63 0.64 -6.76
CA ILE A 308 20.98 -0.54 -7.55
C ILE A 308 20.38 -0.47 -8.96
N TYR A 309 19.10 -0.12 -9.08
CA TYR A 309 18.30 -0.30 -10.29
C TYR A 309 18.05 0.99 -11.07
N ILE A 310 18.15 2.16 -10.43
CA ILE A 310 17.90 3.46 -11.08
C ILE A 310 19.23 4.19 -11.27
N LYS A 311 19.88 3.90 -12.40
CA LYS A 311 21.20 4.45 -12.76
C LYS A 311 21.13 5.64 -13.70
#